data_AF-A0AAW5ADQ3-F1
#
_entry.id   AF-A0AAW5ADQ3-F1
#
_cell.length_a   1.000
_cell.length_b   1.000
_cell.length_c   1.000
_cell.angle_alpha   90.00
_cell.angle_beta   90.00
_cell.angle_gamma   90.00
#
_symmetry.space_group_name_H-M   'P 1'
#
loop_
_entity.id
_entity.type
_entity.pdbx_description
1 polymer ?
#
loop_
_entity_poly.entity_id
_entity_poly.type
_entity_poly.pdbx_seq_one_letter_code
_entity_poly.pdbx_strand_id
1 'polypeptide(L)'
;MSKVFYVPGQPSIIDYAREIGPNQWATRCRMLMLAELHICHPGAVLGDEESFLLAQEAALGTPPQEISEARYEYALTRLQVLDFAAVGKDFSFKLEKFEVGNLTRIYARCNGRYWTFVGLATLTHQMIVQRVTLSAAGAGPEVRQAYATHSH
;
A
#
# COMPACT_ATOMS: atom_id res chain seq x y z
N MET A 1 -12.28 8.75 -12.53
CA MET A 1 -12.00 8.25 -11.17
C MET A 1 -13.25 7.62 -10.61
N SER A 2 -13.15 6.47 -9.96
CA SER A 2 -14.31 5.77 -9.40
C SER A 2 -14.72 6.39 -8.07
N LYS A 3 -16.02 6.40 -7.78
CA LYS A 3 -16.54 6.69 -6.44
C LYS A 3 -16.79 5.38 -5.70
N VAL A 4 -16.65 5.41 -4.38
CA VAL A 4 -16.79 4.25 -3.49
C VAL A 4 -17.58 4.62 -2.25
N PHE A 5 -18.30 3.64 -1.73
CA PHE A 5 -18.90 3.69 -0.41
C PHE A 5 -17.98 3.01 0.60
N TYR A 6 -17.70 3.68 1.71
CA TYR A 6 -16.87 3.15 2.78
C TYR A 6 -17.24 3.82 4.11
N VAL A 7 -16.78 3.26 5.22
CA VAL A 7 -16.86 3.93 6.53
C VAL A 7 -15.48 4.54 6.83
N PRO A 8 -15.39 5.85 7.10
CA PRO A 8 -14.12 6.48 7.45
C PRO A 8 -13.41 5.76 8.61
N GLY A 9 -12.10 5.54 8.46
CA GLY A 9 -11.30 4.79 9.43
C GLY A 9 -11.36 3.27 9.31
N GLN A 10 -12.26 2.71 8.48
CA GLN A 10 -12.25 1.28 8.16
C GLN A 10 -11.35 0.98 6.95
N PRO A 11 -10.70 -0.20 6.93
CA PRO A 11 -9.77 -0.58 5.86
C PRO A 11 -10.44 -1.12 4.59
N SER A 12 -11.76 -1.12 4.50
CA SER A 12 -12.46 -1.77 3.39
C SER A 12 -13.45 -0.84 2.73
N ILE A 13 -13.43 -0.85 1.40
CA ILE A 13 -14.54 -0.37 0.59
C ILE A 13 -15.73 -1.31 0.83
N ILE A 14 -16.90 -0.74 1.06
CA ILE A 14 -18.16 -1.48 1.14
C ILE A 14 -18.59 -1.89 -0.27
N ASP A 15 -18.63 -0.93 -1.18
CA ASP A 15 -18.93 -1.17 -2.60
C ASP A 15 -18.44 -0.01 -3.47
N TYR A 16 -18.23 -0.29 -4.75
CA TYR A 16 -18.07 0.76 -5.75
C TYR A 16 -19.40 1.46 -5.98
N ALA A 17 -19.36 2.75 -6.30
CA ALA A 17 -20.54 3.52 -6.60
C ALA A 17 -20.82 3.52 -8.11
N ARG A 18 -22.11 3.50 -8.45
CA ARG A 18 -22.63 3.67 -9.80
C ARG A 18 -23.55 4.89 -9.81
N GLU A 19 -23.35 5.79 -10.77
CA GLU A 19 -24.27 6.90 -10.98
C GLU A 19 -25.57 6.37 -11.60
N ILE A 20 -26.70 6.71 -10.99
CA ILE A 20 -28.05 6.28 -11.39
C ILE A 20 -28.93 7.46 -11.85
N GLY A 21 -28.46 8.68 -11.67
CA GLY A 21 -29.08 9.94 -12.06
C GLY A 21 -28.15 11.10 -11.75
N PRO A 22 -28.49 12.35 -12.13
CA PRO A 22 -27.62 13.50 -11.90
C PRO A 22 -27.27 13.64 -10.41
N ASN A 23 -25.99 13.45 -10.07
CA ASN A 23 -25.49 13.46 -8.69
C ASN A 23 -26.16 12.42 -7.75
N GLN A 24 -26.76 11.38 -8.30
CA GLN A 24 -27.37 10.29 -7.54
C GLN A 24 -26.55 9.02 -7.72
N TRP A 25 -26.10 8.47 -6.59
CA TRP A 25 -25.18 7.34 -6.57
C TRP A 25 -25.76 6.20 -5.74
N ALA A 26 -25.62 5.00 -6.26
CA ALA A 26 -25.98 3.77 -5.56
C ALA A 26 -24.80 2.80 -5.56
N THR A 27 -24.79 1.90 -4.59
CA THR A 27 -23.85 0.77 -4.55
C THR A 27 -23.97 -0.07 -5.83
N ARG A 28 -22.84 -0.43 -6.44
CA ARG A 28 -22.80 -1.10 -7.74
C ARG A 28 -23.44 -2.48 -7.69
N CYS A 29 -23.26 -3.22 -6.60
CA CYS A 29 -23.68 -4.60 -6.48
C CYS A 29 -25.12 -4.73 -5.97
N ARG A 30 -25.56 -3.85 -5.06
CA ARG A 30 -26.88 -3.95 -4.41
C ARG A 30 -27.88 -2.87 -4.80
N MET A 31 -27.45 -1.86 -5.55
CA MET A 31 -28.28 -0.72 -5.96
C MET A 31 -28.88 0.07 -4.79
N LEU A 32 -28.22 0.03 -3.62
CA LEU A 32 -28.61 0.81 -2.43
C LEU A 32 -28.04 2.22 -2.51
N MET A 33 -28.87 3.23 -2.30
CA MET A 33 -28.45 4.61 -2.07
C MET A 33 -27.84 4.77 -0.68
N LEU A 34 -27.17 5.91 -0.44
CA LEU A 34 -26.46 6.15 0.83
C LEU A 34 -27.37 6.01 2.07
N ALA A 35 -28.60 6.54 2.01
CA ALA A 35 -29.54 6.46 3.12
C ALA A 35 -29.94 5.02 3.46
N GLU A 36 -30.10 4.16 2.45
CA GLU A 36 -30.39 2.73 2.64
C GLU A 36 -29.15 1.99 3.14
N LEU A 37 -27.97 2.36 2.65
CA LEU A 37 -26.71 1.78 3.08
C LEU A 37 -26.42 2.05 4.55
N HIS A 38 -26.83 3.20 5.09
CA HIS A 38 -26.69 3.55 6.50
C HIS A 38 -27.41 2.61 7.46
N ILE A 39 -28.42 1.86 7.00
CA ILE A 39 -29.12 0.87 7.83
C ILE A 39 -28.17 -0.28 8.21
N CYS A 40 -27.33 -0.72 7.28
CA CYS A 40 -26.38 -1.82 7.49
C CYS A 40 -24.96 -1.34 7.85
N HIS A 41 -24.60 -0.14 7.39
CA HIS A 41 -23.30 0.48 7.62
C HIS A 41 -23.47 1.91 8.14
N PRO A 42 -23.84 2.08 9.43
CA PRO A 42 -23.91 3.40 10.04
C PRO A 42 -22.58 4.14 9.87
N GLY A 43 -22.63 5.37 9.37
CA GLY A 43 -21.43 6.17 9.10
C GLY A 43 -20.77 5.94 7.74
N ALA A 44 -21.39 5.16 6.84
CA ALA A 44 -20.92 5.08 5.46
C ALA A 44 -20.94 6.48 4.79
N VAL A 45 -20.00 6.71 3.89
CA VAL A 45 -19.91 7.93 3.08
C VAL A 45 -19.67 7.56 1.63
N LEU A 46 -20.07 8.43 0.71
CA LEU A 46 -19.65 8.40 -0.68
C LEU A 46 -18.39 9.27 -0.81
N GLY A 47 -17.30 8.70 -1.34
CA GLY A 47 -16.09 9.45 -1.63
C GLY A 47 -15.37 8.96 -2.87
N ASP A 48 -14.24 9.57 -3.17
CA ASP A 48 -13.38 9.16 -4.28
C ASP A 48 -12.46 8.01 -3.85
N GLU A 49 -12.31 7.01 -4.74
CA GLU A 49 -11.49 5.83 -4.48
C GLU A 49 -10.04 6.20 -4.15
N GLU A 50 -9.46 7.13 -4.91
CA GLU A 50 -8.08 7.57 -4.69
C GLU A 50 -7.88 8.14 -3.29
N SER A 51 -8.76 9.02 -2.84
CA SER A 51 -8.67 9.62 -1.50
C SER A 51 -8.83 8.55 -0.40
N PHE A 52 -9.71 7.57 -0.60
CA PHE A 52 -9.85 6.44 0.31
C PHE A 52 -8.55 5.62 0.38
N LEU A 53 -7.97 5.26 -0.77
CA LEU A 53 -6.75 4.46 -0.82
C LEU A 53 -5.56 5.17 -0.18
N LEU A 54 -5.41 6.48 -0.41
CA LEU A 54 -4.37 7.29 0.22
C LEU A 54 -4.56 7.36 1.74
N ALA A 55 -5.79 7.54 2.23
CA ALA A 55 -6.08 7.54 3.66
C ALA A 55 -5.81 6.17 4.31
N GLN A 56 -6.16 5.09 3.62
CA GLN A 56 -5.84 3.72 4.03
C GLN A 56 -4.32 3.51 4.13
N GLU A 57 -3.57 3.88 3.10
CA GLU A 57 -2.11 3.74 3.12
C GLU A 57 -1.48 4.57 4.23
N ALA A 58 -1.94 5.80 4.45
CA ALA A 58 -1.44 6.65 5.52
C ALA A 58 -1.68 6.05 6.91
N ALA A 59 -2.80 5.36 7.11
CA ALA A 59 -3.16 4.76 8.40
C ALA A 59 -2.48 3.41 8.66
N LEU A 60 -2.22 2.61 7.62
CA LEU A 60 -1.88 1.19 7.76
C LEU A 60 -0.62 0.76 7.00
N GLY A 61 -0.08 1.62 6.15
CA GLY A 61 1.19 1.40 5.47
C GLY A 61 2.37 1.45 6.43
N THR A 62 3.50 0.91 5.98
CA THR A 62 4.76 0.98 6.75
C THR A 62 5.80 1.76 5.96
N PRO A 63 6.76 2.43 6.63
CA PRO A 63 7.91 2.99 5.92
C PRO A 63 8.78 1.86 5.33
N PRO A 64 9.56 2.14 4.27
CA PRO A 64 10.60 1.24 3.77
C PRO A 64 11.60 0.85 4.86
N GLN A 65 11.79 -0.46 5.01
CA GLN A 65 12.78 -1.04 5.91
C GLN A 65 13.78 -1.85 5.10
N GLU A 66 15.07 -1.68 5.41
CA GLU A 66 16.12 -2.48 4.79
C GLU A 66 16.05 -3.92 5.29
N ILE A 67 16.24 -4.87 4.37
CA ILE A 67 16.29 -6.30 4.65
C ILE A 67 17.54 -6.90 4.03
N SER A 68 17.89 -8.11 4.46
CA SER A 68 18.93 -8.91 3.82
C SER A 68 18.49 -9.41 2.43
N GLU A 69 19.46 -9.59 1.54
CA GLU A 69 19.28 -10.26 0.24
C GLU A 69 18.54 -11.60 0.36
N ALA A 70 18.92 -12.45 1.32
CA ALA A 70 18.28 -13.75 1.53
C ALA A 70 16.75 -13.67 1.78
N ARG A 71 16.29 -12.61 2.46
CA ARG A 71 14.84 -12.38 2.69
C ARG A 71 14.14 -11.90 1.43
N TYR A 72 14.81 -11.07 0.63
CA TYR A 72 14.30 -10.61 -0.66
C TYR A 72 14.16 -11.77 -1.63
N GLU A 73 15.21 -12.58 -1.80
CA GLU A 73 15.23 -13.74 -2.68
C GLU A 73 14.23 -14.81 -2.24
N TYR A 74 14.09 -15.04 -0.93
CA TYR A 74 13.05 -15.92 -0.42
C TYR A 74 11.66 -15.44 -0.86
N ALA A 75 11.36 -14.15 -0.68
CA ALA A 75 10.07 -13.60 -1.06
C ALA A 75 9.82 -13.70 -2.57
N LEU A 76 10.83 -13.40 -3.40
CA LEU A 76 10.73 -13.46 -4.85
C LEU A 76 10.52 -14.88 -5.39
N THR A 77 11.19 -15.88 -4.79
CA THR A 77 11.20 -17.26 -5.30
C THR A 77 10.16 -18.18 -4.66
N ARG A 78 9.67 -17.84 -3.46
CA ARG A 78 8.76 -18.72 -2.68
C ARG A 78 7.36 -18.18 -2.52
N LEU A 79 7.13 -16.89 -2.76
CA LEU A 79 5.80 -16.27 -2.60
C LEU A 79 5.20 -15.94 -3.97
N GLN A 80 3.88 -15.89 -4.01
CA GLN A 80 3.16 -15.47 -5.22
C GLN A 80 3.31 -13.98 -5.43
N VAL A 81 3.84 -13.61 -6.60
CA VAL A 81 4.09 -12.23 -7.01
C VAL A 81 2.92 -11.77 -7.88
N LEU A 82 2.30 -10.67 -7.48
CA LEU A 82 1.24 -10.01 -8.22
C LEU A 82 1.78 -9.27 -9.45
N ASP A 83 2.88 -8.56 -9.25
CA ASP A 83 3.44 -7.62 -10.20
C ASP A 83 4.94 -7.51 -9.96
N PHE A 84 5.71 -7.59 -11.04
CA PHE A 84 7.17 -7.50 -11.04
C PHE A 84 7.60 -6.48 -12.09
N ALA A 85 8.50 -5.57 -11.71
CA ALA A 85 9.04 -4.56 -12.59
C ALA A 85 10.55 -4.38 -12.38
N ALA A 86 11.26 -4.15 -13.47
CA ALA A 86 12.71 -3.93 -13.48
C ALA A 86 13.06 -2.79 -14.42
N VAL A 87 13.82 -1.81 -13.94
CA VAL A 87 14.36 -0.70 -14.74
C VAL A 87 15.84 -0.54 -14.42
N GLY A 88 16.70 -0.93 -15.37
CA GLY A 88 18.14 -0.89 -15.18
C GLY A 88 18.60 -1.85 -14.07
N LYS A 89 19.10 -1.28 -12.96
CA LYS A 89 19.56 -2.03 -11.78
C LYS A 89 18.56 -2.03 -10.63
N ASP A 90 17.43 -1.37 -10.80
CA ASP A 90 16.38 -1.27 -9.78
C ASP A 90 15.25 -2.24 -10.12
N PHE A 91 14.83 -2.98 -9.10
CA PHE A 91 13.80 -4.03 -9.22
C PHE A 91 12.76 -3.81 -8.14
N SER A 92 11.49 -4.06 -8.45
CA SER A 92 10.44 -4.11 -7.44
C SER A 92 9.43 -5.19 -7.75
N PHE A 93 8.85 -5.77 -6.71
CA PHE A 93 7.72 -6.65 -6.86
C PHE A 93 6.74 -6.51 -5.70
N LYS A 94 5.50 -6.92 -5.96
CA LYS A 94 4.40 -6.88 -5.01
C LYS A 94 3.89 -8.29 -4.80
N LEU A 95 3.53 -8.65 -3.57
CA LEU A 95 2.91 -9.95 -3.32
C LEU A 95 1.44 -9.95 -3.74
N GLU A 96 0.93 -11.10 -4.15
CA GLU A 96 -0.49 -11.33 -4.46
C GLU A 96 -1.37 -11.28 -3.20
N LYS A 97 -0.81 -11.67 -2.05
CA LYS A 97 -1.52 -11.62 -0.77
C LYS A 97 -1.60 -10.20 -0.23
N PHE A 98 -2.81 -9.65 -0.23
CA PHE A 98 -3.13 -8.42 0.50
C PHE A 98 -3.06 -8.65 2.02
N GLU A 99 -2.45 -7.69 2.72
CA GLU A 99 -2.37 -7.73 4.20
C GLU A 99 -3.60 -7.07 4.83
N VAL A 100 -4.03 -5.93 4.27
CA VAL A 100 -5.20 -5.20 4.73
C VAL A 100 -5.76 -4.32 3.61
N GLY A 101 -7.04 -4.48 3.28
CA GLY A 101 -7.66 -3.76 2.17
C GLY A 101 -6.88 -3.95 0.87
N ASN A 102 -6.43 -2.84 0.27
CA ASN A 102 -5.62 -2.83 -0.95
C ASN A 102 -4.10 -2.72 -0.69
N LEU A 103 -3.68 -2.86 0.57
CA LEU A 103 -2.26 -2.86 0.93
C LEU A 103 -1.67 -4.26 0.79
N THR A 104 -0.53 -4.33 0.13
CA THR A 104 0.26 -5.54 -0.03
C THR A 104 1.70 -5.29 0.41
N ARG A 105 2.42 -6.37 0.65
CA ARG A 105 3.85 -6.31 0.90
C ARG A 105 4.59 -6.09 -0.42
N ILE A 106 5.40 -5.06 -0.43
CA ILE A 106 6.21 -4.62 -1.56
C ILE A 106 7.67 -4.85 -1.21
N TYR A 107 8.43 -5.30 -2.20
CA TYR A 107 9.87 -5.48 -2.11
C TYR A 107 10.54 -4.68 -3.21
N ALA A 108 11.71 -4.11 -2.89
CA ALA A 108 12.50 -3.37 -3.85
C ALA A 108 13.99 -3.65 -3.65
N ARG A 109 14.72 -3.72 -4.76
CA ARG A 109 16.17 -3.68 -4.80
C ARG A 109 16.57 -2.37 -5.47
N CYS A 110 17.28 -1.52 -4.73
CA CYS A 110 17.75 -0.23 -5.23
C CYS A 110 19.20 -0.02 -4.78
N ASN A 111 20.09 0.37 -5.70
CA ASN A 111 21.51 0.60 -5.41
C ASN A 111 22.20 -0.56 -4.66
N GLY A 112 21.85 -1.80 -4.98
CA GLY A 112 22.41 -3.00 -4.33
C GLY A 112 21.90 -3.27 -2.91
N ARG A 113 20.94 -2.49 -2.40
CA ARG A 113 20.27 -2.71 -1.11
C ARG A 113 18.86 -3.23 -1.32
N TYR A 114 18.37 -3.98 -0.35
CA TYR A 114 17.07 -4.66 -0.42
C TYR A 114 16.12 -4.08 0.61
N TRP A 115 14.87 -3.87 0.23
CA TRP A 115 13.89 -3.15 1.03
C TRP A 115 12.55 -3.86 1.02
N THR A 116 11.78 -3.70 2.09
CA THR A 116 10.37 -4.10 2.15
C THR A 116 9.52 -3.05 2.86
N PHE A 117 8.25 -2.95 2.47
CA PHE A 117 7.22 -2.20 3.18
C PHE A 117 5.83 -2.67 2.80
N VAL A 118 4.83 -2.23 3.56
CA VAL A 118 3.42 -2.38 3.24
C VAL A 118 2.94 -1.09 2.57
N GLY A 119 2.39 -1.20 1.36
CA GLY A 119 1.90 -0.07 0.56
C GLY A 119 0.81 -0.49 -0.41
N LEU A 120 0.22 0.48 -1.12
CA LEU A 120 -0.86 0.19 -2.07
C LEU A 120 -0.38 -0.70 -3.21
N ALA A 121 -1.19 -1.72 -3.55
CA ALA A 121 -0.89 -2.57 -4.70
C ALA A 121 -0.89 -1.82 -6.04
N THR A 122 -1.52 -0.64 -6.08
CA THR A 122 -1.55 0.26 -7.24
C THR A 122 -0.28 1.09 -7.41
N LEU A 123 0.66 1.09 -6.45
CA LEU A 123 1.91 1.84 -6.58
C LEU A 123 2.68 1.41 -7.83
N THR A 124 3.18 2.38 -8.60
CA THR A 124 4.02 2.08 -9.76
C THR A 124 5.46 1.78 -9.31
N HIS A 125 6.23 1.11 -10.17
CA HIS A 125 7.66 0.88 -9.94
C HIS A 125 8.42 2.18 -9.61
N GLN A 126 8.16 3.26 -10.35
CA GLN A 126 8.81 4.56 -10.14
C GLN A 126 8.50 5.14 -8.75
N MET A 127 7.25 5.06 -8.31
CA MET A 127 6.85 5.53 -6.97
C MET A 127 7.52 4.69 -5.87
N ILE A 128 7.62 3.37 -6.06
CA ILE A 128 8.29 2.46 -5.14
C ILE A 128 9.78 2.83 -4.99
N VAL A 129 10.49 2.97 -6.12
CA VAL A 129 11.92 3.34 -6.13
C VAL A 129 12.14 4.72 -5.50
N GLN A 130 11.29 5.69 -5.82
CA GLN A 130 11.37 7.03 -5.21
C GLN A 130 11.20 6.98 -3.69
N ARG A 131 10.21 6.25 -3.17
CA ARG A 131 9.95 6.12 -1.73
C ARG A 131 11.13 5.45 -1.01
N VAL A 132 11.69 4.40 -1.59
CA VAL A 132 12.89 3.72 -1.06
C VAL A 132 14.11 4.63 -1.06
N THR A 133 14.34 5.37 -2.15
CA THR A 133 15.48 6.28 -2.28
C THR A 133 15.41 7.42 -1.28
N LEU A 134 14.23 8.02 -1.10
CA LEU A 134 14.00 9.05 -0.08
C LEU A 134 14.24 8.52 1.34
N SER A 135 13.79 7.29 1.63
CA SER A 135 14.00 6.66 2.94
C SER A 135 15.48 6.35 3.19
N ALA A 136 16.21 5.92 2.16
CA ALA A 136 17.65 5.67 2.24
C ALA A 136 18.46 6.97 2.43
N ALA A 137 18.03 8.07 1.82
CA ALA A 137 18.66 9.39 1.97
C ALA A 137 18.38 10.02 3.36
N GLY A 138 17.18 9.82 3.91
CA GLY A 138 16.82 10.24 5.27
C GLY A 138 17.52 9.45 6.38
N ALA A 139 18.09 8.28 6.06
CA ALA A 139 18.83 7.41 6.98
C ALA A 139 20.36 7.69 6.99
N GLY A 140 20.77 8.94 6.78
CA GLY A 140 22.17 9.40 6.87
C GLY A 140 22.84 9.12 8.23
N PRO A 141 24.18 9.22 8.33
CA PRO A 141 25.02 8.30 9.11
C PRO A 141 25.13 8.63 10.62
N GLU A 142 24.03 8.70 11.37
CA GLU A 142 24.09 8.88 12.84
C GLU A 142 23.76 7.63 13.68
N VAL A 143 23.40 6.48 13.08
CA VAL A 143 22.94 5.31 13.88
C VAL A 143 23.79 4.05 13.66
N ARG A 144 25.09 4.17 13.36
CA ARG A 144 25.99 3.00 13.23
C ARG A 144 27.16 2.95 14.21
N GLN A 145 27.19 3.81 15.24
CA GLN A 145 28.32 3.85 16.18
C GLN A 145 27.87 3.79 17.64
N ALA A 146 27.16 2.72 18.02
CA ALA A 146 26.83 2.47 19.44
C ALA A 146 27.06 1.04 19.94
N TYR A 147 27.58 0.11 19.13
CA TYR A 147 27.75 -1.29 19.55
C TYR A 147 29.11 -1.91 19.21
N ALA A 148 30.19 -1.14 19.30
CA ALA A 148 31.54 -1.68 19.10
C ALA A 148 32.56 -1.06 20.05
N THR A 149 32.31 -1.10 21.36
CA THR A 149 33.35 -1.13 22.41
C THR A 149 32.68 -1.28 23.76
N HIS A 150 32.65 -2.50 24.31
CA HIS A 150 32.75 -2.77 25.75
C HIS A 150 33.20 -4.23 25.89
N SER A 151 34.49 -4.44 25.63
CA SER A 151 35.23 -5.60 26.15
C SER A 151 36.34 -5.05 27.01
N HIS A 152 36.17 -5.14 28.32
CA HIS A 152 37.25 -5.11 29.31
C HIS A 152 36.94 -6.19 30.35
#